data_AF-A0A514XDJ5-F1
#
_entry.id   AF-A0A514XDJ5-F1
#
_cell.length_a   1.000
_cell.length_b   1.000
_cell.length_c   1.000
_cell.angle_alpha   90.00
_cell.angle_beta   90.00
_cell.angle_gamma   90.00
#
_symmetry.space_group_name_H-M   'P 1'
#
loop_
_entity.id
_entity.type
_entity.pdbx_description
1 polymer ?
#
loop_
_entity_poly.entity_id
_entity_poly.type
_entity_poly.pdbx_seq_one_letter_code
_entity_poly.pdbx_strand_id
1 'polypeptide(L)'
;MEMHSVKQALIMFRQNWKDSLILGVLATLFTFFSQIVPTIGALLIAVGLLIFQELANLRLQKGRWERDFTHLQKDWVSWLITAVILMPTGILMGSAFGVIHSPQPLIQSLPAGFGLMAMGVFFYFILSHGLNLQLETHMGIAKAMDRTVIAAIKNLGPFLAATVAISVALVIATYLRGLGLILALPFMFFTCFYLYIEMKNKNAFEKK
;
A
#
# COMPACT_ATOMS: atom_id res chain seq x y z
N MET A 1 -3.00 -14.11 -21.23
CA MET A 1 -2.82 -14.94 -20.02
C MET A 1 -2.90 -14.02 -18.82
N GLU A 2 -4.01 -14.01 -18.08
CA GLU A 2 -4.17 -13.14 -16.91
C GLU A 2 -3.17 -13.56 -15.82
N MET A 3 -2.04 -12.88 -15.73
CA MET A 3 -1.13 -13.06 -14.61
C MET A 3 -1.63 -12.24 -13.44
N HIS A 4 -2.19 -12.94 -12.45
CA HIS A 4 -2.70 -12.38 -11.20
C HIS A 4 -1.66 -11.45 -10.53
N SER A 5 -2.05 -10.22 -10.19
CA SER A 5 -1.19 -9.18 -9.61
C SER A 5 -0.29 -9.67 -8.45
N VAL A 6 -0.87 -10.42 -7.51
CA VAL A 6 -0.15 -11.05 -6.37
C VAL A 6 0.97 -11.99 -6.83
N LYS A 7 0.73 -12.79 -7.87
CA LYS A 7 1.74 -13.72 -8.41
C LYS A 7 2.90 -12.96 -9.04
N GLN A 8 2.62 -11.88 -9.76
CA GLN A 8 3.64 -11.00 -10.34
C GLN A 8 4.50 -10.36 -9.25
N ALA A 9 3.86 -9.88 -8.18
CA ALA A 9 4.56 -9.31 -7.03
C ALA A 9 5.53 -10.32 -6.37
N LEU A 10 5.11 -11.58 -6.20
CA LEU A 10 5.98 -12.64 -5.67
C LEU A 10 7.19 -12.94 -6.57
N ILE A 11 6.97 -13.02 -7.89
CA ILE A 11 8.05 -13.26 -8.85
C ILE A 11 9.05 -12.11 -8.81
N MET A 12 8.56 -10.87 -8.79
CA MET A 12 9.41 -9.68 -8.77
C MET A 12 10.20 -9.56 -7.47
N PHE A 13 9.56 -9.85 -6.33
CA PHE A 13 10.23 -9.92 -5.03
C PHE A 13 11.35 -10.95 -5.04
N ARG A 14 11.11 -12.15 -5.59
CA ARG A 14 12.13 -13.19 -5.70
C ARG A 14 13.29 -12.81 -6.62
N GLN A 15 12.99 -12.20 -7.76
CA GLN A 15 14.01 -11.81 -8.75
C GLN A 15 14.93 -10.70 -8.21
N ASN A 16 14.37 -9.74 -7.46
CA ASN A 16 15.11 -8.59 -6.93
C ASN A 16 15.15 -8.60 -5.40
N TRP A 17 15.41 -9.77 -4.79
CA TRP A 17 15.26 -9.96 -3.35
C TRP A 17 16.11 -8.99 -2.52
N LYS A 18 17.35 -8.68 -2.95
CA LYS A 18 18.23 -7.73 -2.24
C LYS A 18 17.64 -6.31 -2.19
N ASP A 19 17.25 -5.79 -3.36
CA ASP A 19 16.63 -4.47 -3.48
C ASP A 19 15.30 -4.41 -2.70
N SER A 20 14.52 -5.49 -2.76
CA SER A 20 13.25 -5.62 -2.06
C SER A 20 13.46 -5.59 -0.54
N LEU A 21 14.47 -6.28 -0.03
CA LEU A 21 14.83 -6.24 1.39
C LEU A 21 15.30 -4.85 1.82
N ILE A 22 16.11 -4.15 1.01
CA ILE A 22 16.55 -2.79 1.33
C ILE A 22 15.34 -1.86 1.44
N LEU A 23 14.42 -1.92 0.48
CA LEU A 23 13.17 -1.16 0.52
C LEU A 23 12.36 -1.49 1.78
N GLY A 24 12.26 -2.77 2.12
CA GLY A 24 11.54 -3.24 3.30
C GLY A 24 12.18 -2.79 4.62
N VAL A 25 13.51 -2.83 4.72
CA VAL A 25 14.26 -2.33 5.89
C VAL A 25 14.03 -0.83 6.06
N LEU A 26 14.20 -0.05 4.99
CA LEU A 26 14.00 1.40 5.05
C LEU A 26 12.56 1.76 5.44
N ALA A 27 11.57 1.11 4.83
CA ALA A 27 10.16 1.34 5.14
C ALA A 27 9.81 0.94 6.58
N THR A 28 10.35 -0.18 7.07
CA THR A 28 10.15 -0.64 8.44
C THR A 28 10.78 0.31 9.45
N LEU A 29 12.04 0.72 9.23
CA LEU A 29 12.73 1.69 10.08
C LEU A 29 11.99 3.02 10.13
N PHE A 30 11.58 3.54 8.96
CA PHE A 30 10.84 4.78 8.88
C PHE A 30 9.51 4.70 9.66
N THR A 31 8.77 3.60 9.49
CA THR A 31 7.52 3.37 10.22
C THR A 31 7.77 3.33 11.73
N PHE A 32 8.82 2.63 12.17
CA PHE A 32 9.19 2.53 13.58
C PHE A 32 9.57 3.88 14.19
N PHE A 33 10.42 4.67 13.53
CA PHE A 33 10.78 6.01 14.02
C PHE A 33 9.59 6.98 14.02
N SER A 34 8.69 6.86 13.05
CA SER A 34 7.49 7.70 12.97
C SER A 34 6.52 7.43 14.13
N GLN A 35 6.49 6.21 14.69
CA GLN A 35 5.66 5.88 15.86
C GLN A 35 6.09 6.58 17.14
N ILE A 36 7.34 7.07 17.22
CA ILE A 36 7.88 7.75 18.40
C ILE A 36 7.24 9.14 18.58
N VAL A 37 6.58 9.69 17.56
CA VAL A 37 5.95 11.02 17.60
C VAL A 37 4.43 10.88 17.86
N PRO A 38 3.95 11.06 19.10
CA PRO A 38 2.60 10.67 19.53
C PRO A 38 1.42 11.47 18.93
N THR A 39 1.65 12.46 18.08
CA THR A 39 0.59 13.30 17.47
C THR A 39 0.57 13.27 15.94
N ILE A 40 1.74 13.14 15.30
CA ILE A 40 1.89 13.24 13.85
C ILE A 40 2.35 11.90 13.26
N GLY A 41 2.65 10.91 14.11
CA GLY A 41 3.19 9.62 13.68
C GLY A 41 2.36 8.92 12.61
N ALA A 42 1.03 8.91 12.74
CA ALA A 42 0.16 8.29 11.72
C ALA A 42 0.20 9.04 10.38
N LEU A 43 0.30 10.38 10.38
CA LEU A 43 0.47 11.17 9.17
C LEU A 43 1.85 10.95 8.55
N LEU A 44 2.91 10.91 9.37
CA LEU A 44 4.27 10.61 8.92
C LEU A 44 4.33 9.22 8.27
N ILE A 45 3.73 8.21 8.89
CA ILE A 45 3.62 6.86 8.33
C ILE A 45 2.87 6.89 7.00
N ALA A 46 1.75 7.60 6.90
CA ALA A 46 1.00 7.71 5.65
C ALA A 46 1.84 8.35 4.52
N VAL A 47 2.53 9.46 4.81
CA VAL A 47 3.46 10.10 3.87
C VAL A 47 4.58 9.14 3.46
N GLY A 48 5.19 8.46 4.44
CA GLY A 48 6.26 7.50 4.19
C GLY A 48 5.81 6.34 3.30
N LEU A 49 4.66 5.76 3.59
CA LEU A 49 4.09 4.67 2.79
C LEU A 49 3.87 5.11 1.34
N LEU A 50 3.34 6.31 1.10
CA LEU A 50 3.19 6.84 -0.26
C LEU A 50 4.56 7.05 -0.94
N ILE A 51 5.56 7.58 -0.22
CA ILE A 51 6.90 7.79 -0.77
C ILE A 51 7.53 6.44 -1.15
N PHE A 52 7.46 5.44 -0.27
CA PHE A 52 7.99 4.10 -0.56
C PHE A 52 7.21 3.38 -1.66
N GLN A 53 5.90 3.60 -1.74
CA GLN A 53 5.07 3.11 -2.85
C GLN A 53 5.52 3.70 -4.18
N GLU A 54 5.78 5.00 -4.25
CA GLU A 54 6.22 5.63 -5.49
C GLU A 54 7.65 5.29 -5.86
N LEU A 55 8.54 5.18 -4.86
CA LEU A 55 9.87 4.61 -5.06
C LEU A 55 9.79 3.21 -5.67
N ALA A 56 8.87 2.37 -5.19
CA ALA A 56 8.62 1.05 -5.78
C ALA A 56 8.05 1.17 -7.20
N ASN A 57 7.08 2.05 -7.44
CA ASN A 57 6.49 2.27 -8.76
C ASN A 57 7.57 2.65 -9.79
N LEU A 58 8.39 3.67 -9.49
CA LEU A 58 9.46 4.15 -10.36
C LEU A 58 10.49 3.05 -10.64
N ARG A 59 10.88 2.29 -9.60
CA ARG A 59 11.80 1.16 -9.73
C ARG A 59 11.28 0.06 -10.64
N LEU A 60 9.97 -0.24 -10.55
CA LEU A 60 9.30 -1.24 -11.39
C LEU A 60 9.07 -0.76 -12.82
N GLN A 61 8.76 0.51 -13.03
CA GLN A 61 8.58 1.10 -14.36
C GLN A 61 9.91 1.25 -15.12
N LYS A 62 10.95 1.74 -14.45
CA LYS A 62 12.23 2.11 -15.11
C LYS A 62 13.31 1.05 -14.99
N GLY A 63 13.09 0.00 -14.19
CA GLY A 63 14.07 -1.06 -13.97
C GLY A 63 15.31 -0.64 -13.15
N ARG A 64 15.35 0.59 -12.64
CA ARG A 64 16.45 1.13 -11.82
C ARG A 64 15.92 2.12 -10.77
N TRP A 65 16.67 2.33 -9.69
CA TRP A 65 16.36 3.35 -8.70
C TRP A 65 16.63 4.73 -9.28
N GLU A 66 15.59 5.52 -9.42
CA GLU A 66 15.72 6.89 -9.90
C GLU A 66 16.10 7.82 -8.76
N ARG A 67 16.96 8.79 -9.05
CA ARG A 67 17.40 9.82 -8.09
C ARG A 67 16.69 11.15 -8.29
N ASP A 68 15.91 11.28 -9.36
CA ASP A 68 15.18 12.49 -9.68
C ASP A 68 13.76 12.44 -9.12
N PHE A 69 13.55 13.23 -8.07
CA PHE A 69 12.30 13.35 -7.32
C PHE A 69 11.59 14.68 -7.59
N THR A 70 11.96 15.40 -8.66
CA THR A 70 11.34 16.71 -8.97
C THR A 70 9.83 16.64 -9.19
N HIS A 71 9.29 15.49 -9.57
CA HIS A 71 7.84 15.27 -9.68
C HIS A 71 7.12 15.32 -8.31
N LEU A 72 7.76 14.81 -7.24
CA LEU A 72 7.22 14.91 -5.86
C LEU A 72 7.12 16.37 -5.41
N GLN A 73 8.08 17.20 -5.80
CA GLN A 73 8.10 18.62 -5.44
C GLN A 73 7.01 19.42 -6.16
N LYS A 74 6.64 19.04 -7.39
CA LYS A 74 5.63 19.76 -8.17
C LYS A 74 4.20 19.52 -7.65
N ASP A 75 3.90 18.31 -7.18
CA ASP A 75 2.55 17.90 -6.76
C ASP A 75 2.42 17.67 -5.25
N TRP A 76 3.30 18.25 -4.43
CA TRP A 76 3.37 18.02 -2.98
C TRP A 76 2.04 18.21 -2.23
N VAL A 77 1.14 19.06 -2.73
CA VAL A 77 -0.19 19.28 -2.16
C VAL A 77 -1.08 18.05 -2.32
N SER A 78 -1.12 17.44 -3.52
CA SER A 78 -1.90 16.22 -3.78
C SER A 78 -1.39 15.06 -2.93
N TRP A 79 -0.08 14.99 -2.75
CA TRP A 79 0.58 14.04 -1.85
C TRP A 79 0.17 14.23 -0.40
N LEU A 80 0.19 15.46 0.11
CA LEU A 80 -0.24 15.77 1.47
C LEU A 80 -1.73 15.45 1.68
N ILE A 81 -2.60 15.85 0.75
CA ILE A 81 -4.04 15.54 0.81
C ILE A 81 -4.25 14.03 0.85
N THR A 82 -3.58 13.28 -0.02
CA THR A 82 -3.68 11.82 -0.05
C THR A 82 -3.17 11.21 1.24
N ALA A 83 -2.07 11.70 1.81
CA ALA A 83 -1.55 11.25 3.10
C ALA A 83 -2.52 11.51 4.25
N VAL A 84 -3.17 12.67 4.28
CA VAL A 84 -4.20 13.00 5.29
C VAL A 84 -5.39 12.04 5.17
N ILE A 85 -5.84 11.72 3.95
CA ILE A 85 -6.93 10.75 3.72
C ILE A 85 -6.48 9.32 4.05
N LEU A 86 -5.19 9.00 3.91
CA LEU A 86 -4.60 7.70 4.24
C LEU A 86 -4.31 7.54 5.74
N MET A 87 -4.25 8.61 6.52
CA MET A 87 -3.97 8.55 7.96
C MET A 87 -4.94 7.62 8.72
N PRO A 88 -6.28 7.67 8.53
CA PRO A 88 -7.20 6.70 9.13
C PRO A 88 -6.87 5.25 8.76
N THR A 89 -6.40 5.00 7.55
CA THR A 89 -5.96 3.67 7.09
C THR A 89 -4.76 3.16 7.89
N GLY A 90 -3.78 4.03 8.14
CA GLY A 90 -2.64 3.72 9.01
C GLY A 90 -3.07 3.43 10.45
N ILE A 91 -4.07 4.17 10.97
CA ILE A 91 -4.66 3.92 12.29
C ILE A 91 -5.40 2.58 12.32
N LEU A 92 -6.17 2.23 11.29
CA LEU A 92 -6.84 0.92 11.17
C LEU A 92 -5.83 -0.23 11.19
N MET A 93 -4.76 -0.13 10.39
CA MET A 93 -3.69 -1.13 10.40
C MET A 93 -3.01 -1.20 11.78
N GLY A 94 -2.62 -0.07 12.37
CA GLY A 94 -2.03 -0.05 13.72
C GLY A 94 -2.95 -0.62 14.80
N SER A 95 -4.25 -0.38 14.68
CA SER A 95 -5.28 -0.94 15.57
C SER A 95 -5.41 -2.45 15.37
N ALA A 96 -5.34 -2.95 14.14
CA ALA A 96 -5.28 -4.37 13.83
C ALA A 96 -4.08 -5.04 14.53
N PHE A 97 -2.90 -4.42 14.48
CA PHE A 97 -1.73 -4.89 15.24
C PHE A 97 -2.02 -4.97 16.75
N GLY A 98 -2.62 -3.93 17.33
CA GLY A 98 -2.97 -3.90 18.76
C GLY A 98 -3.98 -4.97 19.16
N VAL A 99 -5.02 -5.18 18.35
CA VAL A 99 -6.05 -6.20 18.60
C VAL A 99 -5.45 -7.61 18.53
N ILE A 100 -4.62 -7.91 17.53
CA ILE A 100 -4.00 -9.24 17.36
C ILE A 100 -3.09 -9.60 18.55
N HIS A 101 -2.42 -8.61 19.15
CA HIS A 101 -1.53 -8.82 20.31
C HIS A 101 -2.21 -8.56 21.66
N SER A 102 -3.50 -8.25 21.66
CA SER A 102 -4.25 -8.05 22.91
C SER A 102 -4.31 -9.36 23.71
N PRO A 103 -4.45 -9.30 25.05
CA PRO A 103 -4.53 -10.49 25.91
C PRO A 103 -5.83 -11.31 25.70
N GLN A 104 -6.69 -10.93 24.75
CA GLN A 104 -7.91 -11.66 24.42
C GLN A 104 -7.60 -13.00 23.74
N PRO A 105 -8.50 -14.00 23.84
CA PRO A 105 -8.33 -15.27 23.15
C PRO A 105 -8.13 -15.06 21.64
N LEU A 106 -7.14 -15.73 21.06
CA LEU A 106 -6.76 -15.57 19.65
C LEU A 106 -7.94 -15.79 18.68
N ILE A 107 -8.85 -16.69 19.03
CA ILE A 107 -10.08 -16.98 18.27
C ILE A 107 -11.02 -15.78 18.13
N GLN A 108 -11.00 -14.86 19.11
CA GLN A 108 -11.84 -13.66 19.11
C GLN A 108 -11.09 -12.45 18.52
N SER A 109 -9.80 -12.32 18.81
CA SER A 109 -9.00 -11.17 18.37
C SER A 109 -8.54 -11.29 16.91
N LEU A 110 -8.25 -12.49 16.41
CA LEU A 110 -7.72 -12.69 15.06
C LEU A 110 -8.71 -12.31 13.94
N PRO A 111 -10.01 -12.68 14.00
CA PRO A 111 -10.98 -12.25 12.98
C PRO A 111 -11.16 -10.73 12.95
N ALA A 112 -11.26 -10.09 14.11
CA ALA A 112 -11.40 -8.64 14.22
C ALA A 112 -10.15 -7.90 13.71
N GLY A 113 -8.97 -8.35 14.14
CA GLY A 113 -7.70 -7.80 13.67
C GLY A 113 -7.50 -8.00 12.16
N PHE A 114 -7.83 -9.18 11.64
CA PHE A 114 -7.78 -9.44 10.19
C PHE A 114 -8.75 -8.52 9.43
N GLY A 115 -9.98 -8.33 9.92
CA GLY A 115 -10.96 -7.43 9.31
C GLY A 115 -10.47 -5.98 9.23
N LEU A 116 -9.91 -5.47 10.33
CA LEU A 116 -9.31 -4.13 10.37
C LEU A 116 -8.10 -4.02 9.42
N MET A 117 -7.25 -5.04 9.36
CA MET A 117 -6.11 -5.09 8.45
C MET A 117 -6.57 -5.08 6.98
N ALA A 118 -7.57 -5.90 6.65
CA ALA A 118 -8.13 -5.98 5.30
C ALA A 118 -8.77 -4.67 4.87
N MET A 119 -9.53 -4.01 5.73
CA MET A 119 -10.04 -2.67 5.46
C MET A 119 -8.90 -1.68 5.22
N GLY A 120 -7.87 -1.71 6.07
CA GLY A 120 -6.68 -0.89 5.90
C GLY A 120 -6.02 -1.09 4.53
N VAL A 121 -5.72 -2.33 4.17
CA VAL A 121 -5.06 -2.66 2.90
C VAL A 121 -5.93 -2.25 1.70
N PHE A 122 -7.25 -2.44 1.78
CA PHE A 122 -8.17 -2.07 0.72
C PHE A 122 -8.18 -0.55 0.48
N PHE A 123 -8.30 0.26 1.54
CA PHE A 123 -8.22 1.72 1.41
C PHE A 123 -6.84 2.17 0.94
N TYR A 124 -5.77 1.53 1.41
CA TYR A 124 -4.42 1.80 0.95
C TYR A 124 -4.29 1.64 -0.58
N PHE A 125 -4.83 0.55 -1.14
CA PHE A 125 -4.81 0.35 -2.59
C PHE A 125 -5.59 1.42 -3.33
N ILE A 126 -6.82 1.74 -2.92
CA ILE A 126 -7.65 2.74 -3.60
C ILE A 126 -6.96 4.11 -3.63
N LEU A 127 -6.42 4.53 -2.47
CA LEU A 127 -5.77 5.84 -2.33
C LEU A 127 -4.46 5.90 -3.11
N SER A 128 -3.66 4.84 -3.06
CA SER A 128 -2.42 4.76 -3.86
C SER A 128 -2.72 4.74 -5.36
N HIS A 129 -3.75 4.01 -5.79
CA HIS A 129 -4.15 3.97 -7.20
C HIS A 129 -4.65 5.32 -7.69
N GLY A 130 -5.40 6.06 -6.88
CA GLY A 130 -5.90 7.36 -7.32
C GLY A 130 -4.83 8.46 -7.27
N LEU A 131 -3.82 8.34 -6.42
CA LEU A 131 -2.61 9.17 -6.51
C LEU A 131 -1.87 8.90 -7.83
N ASN A 132 -1.63 7.62 -8.16
CA ASN A 132 -1.02 7.24 -9.43
C ASN A 132 -1.83 7.76 -10.63
N LEU A 133 -3.17 7.64 -10.58
CA LEU A 133 -4.03 8.13 -11.64
C LEU A 133 -3.97 9.66 -11.78
N GLN A 134 -3.90 10.40 -10.66
CA GLN A 134 -3.71 11.85 -10.67
C GLN A 134 -2.37 12.24 -11.29
N LEU A 135 -1.29 11.55 -10.93
CA LEU A 135 0.06 11.81 -11.46
C LEU A 135 0.14 11.51 -12.96
N GLU A 136 -0.51 10.43 -13.44
CA GLU A 136 -0.47 10.04 -14.85
C GLU A 136 -1.38 10.91 -15.75
N THR A 137 -2.51 11.39 -15.23
CA THR A 137 -3.54 12.08 -16.05
C THR A 137 -3.67 13.58 -15.74
N HIS A 138 -2.95 14.08 -14.75
CA HIS A 138 -3.00 15.46 -14.24
C HIS A 138 -4.41 15.94 -13.86
N MET A 139 -5.35 15.03 -13.58
CA MET A 139 -6.67 15.41 -13.10
C MET A 139 -6.66 15.75 -11.61
N GLY A 140 -7.58 16.59 -11.13
CA GLY A 140 -7.68 16.90 -9.70
C GLY A 140 -7.85 15.64 -8.84
N ILE A 141 -7.16 15.60 -7.68
CA ILE A 141 -7.08 14.41 -6.81
C ILE A 141 -8.46 13.85 -6.42
N ALA A 142 -9.45 14.72 -6.16
CA ALA A 142 -10.81 14.30 -5.84
C ALA A 142 -11.47 13.49 -6.99
N LYS A 143 -11.25 13.91 -8.24
CA LYS A 143 -11.77 13.21 -9.43
C LYS A 143 -11.03 11.90 -9.68
N ALA A 144 -9.72 11.87 -9.40
CA ALA A 144 -8.94 10.64 -9.49
C ALA A 144 -9.41 9.61 -8.45
N MET A 145 -9.63 10.05 -7.20
CA MET A 145 -10.18 9.22 -6.12
C MET A 145 -11.56 8.66 -6.46
N ASP A 146 -12.47 9.50 -6.96
CA ASP A 146 -13.81 9.05 -7.35
C ASP A 146 -13.74 7.93 -8.41
N ARG A 147 -12.90 8.12 -9.43
CA ARG A 147 -12.68 7.09 -10.46
C ARG A 147 -12.09 5.81 -9.90
N THR A 148 -11.13 5.88 -8.99
CA THR A 148 -10.52 4.67 -8.42
C THR A 148 -11.45 3.94 -7.47
N VAL A 149 -12.28 4.63 -6.70
CA VAL A 149 -13.34 4.01 -5.89
C VAL A 149 -14.34 3.28 -6.80
N ILE A 150 -14.83 3.93 -7.85
CA ILE A 150 -15.77 3.31 -8.80
C ILE A 150 -15.12 2.10 -9.49
N ALA A 151 -13.85 2.22 -9.91
CA ALA A 151 -13.11 1.14 -10.52
C ALA A 151 -12.94 -0.06 -9.57
N ALA A 152 -12.65 0.20 -8.29
CA ALA A 152 -12.51 -0.82 -7.26
C ALA A 152 -13.82 -1.55 -6.98
N ILE A 153 -14.95 -0.84 -6.94
CA ILE A 153 -16.28 -1.46 -6.75
C ILE A 153 -16.67 -2.29 -7.96
N LYS A 154 -16.45 -1.78 -9.19
CA LYS A 154 -16.75 -2.52 -10.43
C LYS A 154 -15.86 -3.75 -10.61
N ASN A 155 -14.62 -3.71 -10.12
CA ASN A 155 -13.64 -4.78 -10.23
C ASN A 155 -13.25 -5.32 -8.86
N LEU A 156 -14.26 -5.62 -8.03
CA LEU A 156 -14.05 -6.02 -6.64
C LEU A 156 -13.24 -7.31 -6.49
N GLY A 157 -13.36 -8.25 -7.45
CA GLY A 157 -12.69 -9.56 -7.40
C GLY A 157 -11.16 -9.47 -7.24
N PRO A 158 -10.44 -8.84 -8.18
CA PRO A 158 -8.99 -8.67 -8.05
C PRO A 158 -8.57 -7.86 -6.82
N PHE A 159 -9.32 -6.81 -6.45
CA PHE A 159 -9.05 -6.04 -5.23
C PHE A 159 -9.19 -6.89 -3.98
N LEU A 160 -10.24 -7.70 -3.85
CA LEU A 160 -10.45 -8.59 -2.73
C LEU A 160 -9.35 -9.64 -2.63
N ALA A 161 -8.98 -10.28 -3.74
CA ALA A 161 -7.92 -11.28 -3.75
C ALA A 161 -6.57 -10.69 -3.32
N ALA A 162 -6.20 -9.52 -3.84
CA ALA A 162 -5.00 -8.80 -3.44
C ALA A 162 -5.05 -8.36 -1.97
N THR A 163 -6.19 -7.84 -1.53
CA THR A 163 -6.41 -7.37 -0.15
C THR A 163 -6.25 -8.52 0.84
N VAL A 164 -6.89 -9.66 0.59
CA VAL A 164 -6.79 -10.85 1.43
C VAL A 164 -5.35 -11.35 1.47
N ALA A 165 -4.68 -11.47 0.32
CA ALA A 165 -3.30 -11.95 0.26
C ALA A 165 -2.34 -11.07 1.07
N ILE A 166 -2.43 -9.74 0.90
CA ILE A 166 -1.58 -8.80 1.64
C ILE A 166 -1.96 -8.75 3.12
N SER A 167 -3.24 -8.83 3.47
CA SER A 167 -3.67 -8.85 4.87
C SER A 167 -3.17 -10.09 5.59
N VAL A 168 -3.21 -11.27 4.94
CA VAL A 168 -2.60 -12.49 5.47
C VAL A 168 -1.10 -12.30 5.64
N ALA A 169 -0.40 -11.75 4.65
CA ALA A 169 1.04 -11.50 4.74
C ALA A 169 1.39 -10.54 5.89
N LEU A 170 0.61 -9.48 6.09
CA LEU A 170 0.77 -8.52 7.19
C LEU A 170 0.43 -9.14 8.54
N VAL A 171 -0.60 -9.98 8.63
CA VAL A 171 -0.92 -10.74 9.85
C VAL A 171 0.19 -11.71 10.21
N ILE A 172 0.72 -12.47 9.25
CA ILE A 172 1.90 -13.33 9.51
C ILE A 172 3.09 -12.47 9.94
N ALA A 173 3.28 -11.31 9.31
CA ALA A 173 4.33 -10.38 9.69
C ALA A 173 4.20 -9.86 11.12
N THR A 174 2.98 -9.72 11.65
CA THR A 174 2.78 -9.31 13.05
C THR A 174 3.42 -10.31 14.02
N TYR A 175 3.27 -11.61 13.76
CA TYR A 175 3.86 -12.67 14.58
C TYR A 175 5.38 -12.78 14.44
N LEU A 176 5.93 -12.44 13.27
CA LEU A 176 7.37 -12.46 13.01
C LEU A 176 8.10 -11.21 13.53
N ARG A 177 7.39 -10.32 14.24
CA ARG A 177 7.90 -9.01 14.73
C ARG A 177 8.41 -8.16 13.56
N GLY A 178 9.24 -7.14 13.82
CA GLY A 178 9.73 -6.20 12.79
C GLY A 178 10.35 -6.85 11.54
N LEU A 179 10.87 -8.09 11.64
CA LEU A 179 11.38 -8.85 10.50
C LEU A 179 10.28 -9.21 9.48
N GLY A 180 9.06 -9.46 9.94
CA GLY A 180 7.92 -9.74 9.07
C GLY A 180 7.58 -8.56 8.17
N LEU A 181 7.66 -7.33 8.70
CA LEU A 181 7.36 -6.10 7.97
C LEU A 181 8.36 -5.84 6.83
N ILE A 182 9.63 -6.24 7.01
CA ILE A 182 10.67 -6.13 5.98
C ILE A 182 10.27 -6.92 4.72
N LEU A 183 9.57 -8.04 4.87
CA LEU A 183 9.11 -8.85 3.74
C LEU A 183 7.73 -8.39 3.25
N ALA A 184 6.82 -8.07 4.17
CA ALA A 184 5.43 -7.77 3.84
C ALA A 184 5.25 -6.40 3.15
N LEU A 185 6.02 -5.37 3.53
CA LEU A 185 5.89 -4.03 2.95
C LEU A 185 6.27 -3.99 1.46
N PRO A 186 7.44 -4.49 1.01
CA PRO A 186 7.75 -4.55 -0.42
C PRO A 186 6.75 -5.40 -1.19
N PHE A 187 6.29 -6.50 -0.60
CA PHE A 187 5.28 -7.35 -1.23
C PHE A 187 3.95 -6.61 -1.44
N MET A 188 3.52 -5.82 -0.44
CA MET A 188 2.37 -4.92 -0.54
C MET A 188 2.58 -3.87 -1.63
N PHE A 189 3.75 -3.24 -1.70
CA PHE A 189 4.05 -2.20 -2.69
C PHE A 189 4.01 -2.73 -4.12
N PHE A 190 4.62 -3.90 -4.36
CA PHE A 190 4.63 -4.55 -5.67
C PHE A 190 3.23 -5.03 -6.07
N THR A 191 2.47 -5.57 -5.11
CA THR A 191 1.09 -5.99 -5.38
C THR A 191 0.23 -4.79 -5.74
N CYS A 192 0.38 -3.66 -5.05
CA CYS A 192 -0.31 -2.42 -5.38
C CYS A 192 0.03 -1.94 -6.81
N PHE A 193 1.31 -1.97 -7.20
CA PHE A 193 1.73 -1.60 -8.55
C PHE A 193 1.11 -2.51 -9.63
N TYR A 194 1.24 -3.84 -9.47
CA TYR A 194 0.72 -4.77 -10.47
C TYR A 194 -0.80 -4.78 -10.54
N LEU A 195 -1.48 -4.56 -9.41
CA LEU A 195 -2.94 -4.37 -9.39
C LEU A 195 -3.34 -3.12 -10.16
N TYR A 196 -2.62 -2.01 -10.00
CA TYR A 196 -2.88 -0.77 -10.74
C TYR A 196 -2.71 -0.98 -12.25
N ILE A 197 -1.64 -1.66 -12.68
CA ILE A 197 -1.41 -1.98 -14.09
C ILE A 197 -2.48 -2.92 -14.64
N GLU A 198 -2.89 -3.93 -13.87
CA GLU A 198 -3.98 -4.84 -14.26
C GLU A 198 -5.30 -4.06 -14.51
N MET A 199 -5.65 -3.16 -13.58
CA MET A 199 -6.84 -2.31 -13.69
C MET A 199 -6.76 -1.35 -14.87
N LYS A 200 -5.59 -0.76 -15.10
CA LYS A 200 -5.33 0.12 -16.24
C LYS A 200 -5.49 -0.61 -17.57
N ASN A 201 -4.92 -1.82 -17.70
CA ASN A 201 -5.02 -2.63 -18.90
C ASN A 201 -6.46 -3.10 -19.18
N LYS A 202 -7.30 -3.17 -18.15
CA LYS A 202 -8.74 -3.45 -18.25
C LYS A 202 -9.59 -2.19 -18.51
N ASN A 203 -8.96 -1.03 -18.73
CA ASN A 203 -9.61 0.28 -18.85
C ASN A 203 -10.57 0.60 -17.69
N ALA A 204 -10.28 0.09 -16.49
CA ALA A 204 -11.16 0.19 -15.33
C ALA A 204 -11.35 1.64 -14.85
N PHE A 205 -10.39 2.52 -15.14
CA PHE A 205 -10.38 3.93 -14.74
C PHE A 205 -11.06 4.87 -15.77
N GLU A 206 -11.50 4.34 -16.90
CA GLU A 206 -12.23 5.10 -17.91
C GLU A 206 -13.72 5.21 -17.53
N LYS A 207 -14.29 6.42 -17.65
CA LYS A 207 -15.73 6.62 -17.50
C LYS A 207 -16.42 6.04 -18.74
N LYS A 208 -17.00 4.86 -18.61
CA LYS A 208 -18.20 4.48 -19.39
C LYS A 208 -19.42 4.91 -18.61
#